data_AF-A0A5D4SMS5-F1
#
_entry.id   AF-A0A5D4SMS5-F1
#
_cell.length_a   1.000
_cell.length_b   1.000
_cell.length_c   1.000
_cell.angle_alpha   90.00
_cell.angle_beta   90.00
_cell.angle_gamma   90.00
#
_symmetry.space_group_name_H-M   'P 1'
#
loop_
_entity.id
_entity.type
_entity.pdbx_description
1 polymer ?
#
loop_
_entity_poly.entity_id
_entity_poly.type
_entity_poly.pdbx_seq_one_letter_code
_entity_poly.pdbx_strand_id
1 'polypeptide(L)'
;MQRLFSLSILSLLLFSASTIFVPNVIASPEETHGHHNEYRNDHYRHWKKYNEYLEQNKDKVIPYLSDYLNKEQPEIEKLLQNGAELHTLVKASILSKLGKVDLKEILTKKENGQSFKDIAKELNVKKEDIYTEMKKMKETIKKS
;
A
#
# COMPACT_ATOMS: atom_id res chain seq x y z
N MET A 1 26.04 -28.90 44.42
CA MET A 1 25.39 -28.05 43.41
C MET A 1 24.32 -28.87 42.69
N GLN A 2 23.08 -28.80 43.15
CA GLN A 2 21.88 -29.18 42.38
C GLN A 2 20.78 -28.24 42.89
N ARG A 3 20.30 -27.33 42.04
CA ARG A 3 19.15 -26.48 42.33
C ARG A 3 17.98 -27.00 41.52
N LEU A 4 16.94 -27.36 42.25
CA LEU A 4 15.71 -28.00 41.82
C LEU A 4 14.91 -27.07 40.90
N PHE A 5 14.34 -27.67 39.87
CA PHE A 5 13.56 -27.02 38.82
C PHE A 5 12.31 -26.33 39.38
N SER A 6 12.11 -25.09 38.95
CA SER A 6 10.97 -24.24 39.28
C SER A 6 9.68 -24.80 38.69
N LEU A 7 8.64 -24.76 39.52
CA LEU A 7 7.27 -25.14 39.25
C LEU A 7 6.59 -24.24 38.19
N SER A 8 5.74 -24.88 37.39
CA SER A 8 4.44 -24.47 36.85
C SER A 8 4.10 -22.99 36.72
N ILE A 9 3.68 -22.56 35.52
CA ILE A 9 2.34 -21.99 35.25
C ILE A 9 2.03 -22.21 33.76
N LEU A 10 1.15 -23.17 33.49
CA LEU A 10 0.49 -23.36 32.20
C LEU A 10 -0.64 -22.31 32.13
N SER A 11 -0.45 -21.23 31.38
CA SER A 11 -1.48 -20.21 31.19
C SER A 11 -2.46 -20.65 30.11
N LEU A 12 -3.61 -21.16 30.56
CA LEU A 12 -4.76 -21.54 29.76
C LEU A 12 -5.59 -20.28 29.49
N LEU A 13 -5.41 -19.62 28.33
CA LEU A 13 -6.32 -18.54 27.90
C LEU A 13 -7.53 -19.16 27.18
N LEU A 14 -8.62 -19.27 27.93
CA LEU A 14 -9.95 -19.62 27.44
C LEU A 14 -10.46 -18.50 26.53
N PHE A 15 -10.58 -18.79 25.23
CA PHE A 15 -11.34 -17.98 24.28
C PHE A 15 -12.83 -18.11 24.63
N SER A 16 -13.41 -17.12 25.31
CA SER A 16 -14.86 -17.01 25.43
C SER A 16 -15.44 -16.59 24.07
N ALA A 17 -15.98 -17.55 23.33
CA ALA A 17 -16.77 -17.30 22.13
C ALA A 17 -18.13 -16.71 22.53
N SER A 18 -18.26 -15.39 22.46
CA SER A 18 -19.57 -14.74 22.50
C SER A 18 -20.14 -14.71 21.09
N THR A 19 -20.99 -15.69 20.76
CA THR A 19 -21.82 -15.65 19.56
C THR A 19 -22.91 -14.60 19.76
N ILE A 20 -22.77 -13.44 19.12
CA ILE A 20 -23.85 -12.45 19.03
C ILE A 20 -24.81 -12.89 17.92
N PHE A 21 -26.01 -13.29 18.32
CA PHE A 21 -27.15 -13.52 17.45
C PHE A 21 -27.65 -12.17 16.92
N VAL A 22 -27.50 -11.92 15.62
CA VAL A 22 -28.10 -10.76 14.94
C VAL A 22 -29.31 -11.27 14.15
N PRO A 23 -30.54 -10.78 14.40
CA PRO A 23 -31.72 -11.22 13.66
C PRO A 23 -31.64 -10.79 12.19
N ASN A 24 -31.92 -11.76 11.33
CA ASN A 24 -32.03 -11.65 9.89
C ASN A 24 -33.19 -10.71 9.51
N VAL A 25 -32.90 -9.45 9.21
CA VAL A 25 -33.84 -8.54 8.56
C VAL A 25 -33.77 -8.84 7.06
N ILE A 26 -34.78 -9.53 6.57
CA ILE A 26 -35.01 -9.77 5.13
C ILE A 26 -35.34 -8.41 4.51
N ALA A 27 -34.31 -7.72 4.03
CA ALA A 27 -34.48 -6.57 3.15
C ALA A 27 -34.82 -7.10 1.75
N SER A 28 -35.99 -6.67 1.26
CA SER A 28 -36.49 -6.88 -0.09
C SER A 28 -35.42 -6.52 -1.14
N PRO A 29 -35.21 -7.32 -2.20
CA PRO A 29 -34.30 -6.93 -3.26
C PRO A 29 -34.92 -5.78 -4.05
N GLU A 30 -34.44 -4.57 -3.78
CA GLU A 30 -34.61 -3.45 -4.70
C GLU A 30 -33.67 -3.70 -5.89
N GLU A 31 -34.24 -4.19 -6.98
CA GLU A 31 -33.57 -4.32 -8.26
C GLU A 31 -33.17 -2.93 -8.78
N THR A 32 -31.93 -2.53 -8.53
CA THR A 32 -31.27 -1.46 -9.27
C THR A 32 -30.38 -2.07 -10.34
N HIS A 33 -30.98 -2.34 -11.50
CA HIS A 33 -30.29 -2.83 -12.68
C HIS A 33 -29.33 -1.77 -13.25
N GLY A 34 -28.08 -2.16 -13.52
CA GLY A 34 -27.49 -1.89 -14.85
C GLY A 34 -26.30 -0.93 -15.00
N HIS A 35 -25.86 -0.16 -14.00
CA HIS A 35 -24.76 0.82 -14.22
C HIS A 35 -23.49 0.64 -13.37
N HIS A 36 -23.41 -0.38 -12.51
CA HIS A 36 -22.26 -0.55 -11.60
C HIS A 36 -21.10 -1.43 -12.12
N ASN A 37 -21.25 -2.09 -13.28
CA ASN A 37 -20.22 -3.01 -13.81
C ASN A 37 -19.20 -2.33 -14.74
N GLU A 38 -19.60 -1.32 -15.50
CA GLU A 38 -18.71 -0.65 -16.46
C GLU A 38 -17.62 0.17 -15.75
N TYR A 39 -17.98 0.95 -14.72
CA TYR A 39 -17.03 1.71 -13.91
C TYR A 39 -15.95 0.86 -13.21
N ARG A 40 -16.30 -0.36 -12.77
CA ARG A 40 -15.31 -1.27 -12.14
C ARG A 40 -14.27 -1.75 -13.16
N ASN A 41 -14.70 -2.04 -14.38
CA ASN A 41 -13.81 -2.51 -15.45
C ASN A 41 -12.84 -1.42 -15.90
N ASP A 42 -13.28 -0.17 -15.96
CA ASP A 42 -12.42 0.96 -16.35
C ASP A 42 -11.34 1.25 -15.31
N HIS A 43 -11.70 1.30 -14.03
CA HIS A 43 -10.72 1.48 -12.96
C HIS A 43 -9.66 0.37 -12.92
N TYR A 44 -10.08 -0.89 -13.13
CA TYR A 44 -9.17 -2.02 -13.22
C TYR A 44 -8.21 -1.90 -14.41
N ARG A 45 -8.72 -1.54 -15.60
CA ARG A 45 -7.88 -1.34 -16.80
C ARG A 45 -6.85 -0.25 -16.60
N HIS A 46 -7.23 0.89 -16.02
CA HIS A 46 -6.31 1.99 -15.79
C HIS A 46 -5.20 1.62 -14.81
N TRP A 47 -5.53 0.92 -13.73
CA TRP A 47 -4.54 0.43 -12.77
C TRP A 47 -3.58 -0.57 -13.41
N LYS A 48 -4.12 -1.58 -14.13
CA LYS A 48 -3.31 -2.62 -14.78
C LYS A 48 -2.32 -2.03 -15.78
N LYS A 49 -2.79 -1.16 -16.69
CA LYS A 49 -1.94 -0.50 -17.69
C LYS A 49 -0.84 0.34 -17.06
N TYR A 50 -1.14 0.99 -15.93
CA TYR A 50 -0.15 1.78 -15.22
C TYR A 50 0.94 0.91 -14.59
N ASN A 51 0.56 -0.21 -13.98
CA ASN A 51 1.54 -1.16 -13.43
C ASN A 51 2.39 -1.78 -14.54
N GLU A 52 1.78 -2.21 -15.64
CA GLU A 52 2.50 -2.72 -16.82
C GLU A 52 3.51 -1.68 -17.34
N TYR A 53 3.10 -0.40 -17.43
CA TYR A 53 4.00 0.68 -17.82
C TYR A 53 5.19 0.82 -16.87
N LEU A 54 4.97 0.75 -15.56
CA LEU A 54 6.07 0.84 -14.59
C LEU A 54 7.03 -0.34 -14.72
N GLU A 55 6.52 -1.57 -14.83
CA GLU A 55 7.35 -2.76 -14.97
C GLU A 55 8.14 -2.76 -16.29
N GLN A 56 7.52 -2.32 -17.40
CA GLN A 56 8.20 -2.20 -18.70
C GLN A 56 9.31 -1.14 -18.71
N ASN A 57 9.26 -0.16 -17.81
CA ASN A 57 10.24 0.93 -17.71
C ASN A 57 11.00 0.87 -16.37
N LYS A 58 11.11 -0.31 -15.77
CA LYS A 58 11.70 -0.50 -14.43
C LYS A 58 13.15 0.00 -14.35
N ASP A 59 13.91 -0.18 -15.42
CA ASP A 59 15.27 0.33 -15.62
C ASP A 59 15.38 1.85 -15.51
N LYS A 60 14.29 2.58 -15.76
CA LYS A 60 14.19 4.05 -15.62
C LYS A 60 13.51 4.47 -14.33
N VAL A 61 12.55 3.69 -13.85
CA VAL A 61 11.82 3.97 -12.60
C VAL A 61 12.75 3.86 -11.39
N ILE A 62 13.62 2.85 -11.32
CA ILE A 62 14.52 2.66 -10.16
C ILE A 62 15.50 3.83 -9.99
N PRO A 63 16.25 4.25 -11.03
CA PRO A 63 17.08 5.46 -10.95
C PRO A 63 16.29 6.69 -10.56
N TYR A 64 15.09 6.88 -11.15
CA TYR A 64 14.24 8.01 -10.77
C TYR A 64 13.90 7.99 -9.28
N LEU A 65 13.50 6.85 -8.70
CA LEU A 65 13.16 6.76 -7.27
C LEU A 65 14.38 6.96 -6.37
N SER A 66 15.53 6.45 -6.79
CA SER A 66 16.83 6.66 -6.14
C SER A 66 17.15 8.16 -6.04
N ASP A 67 17.14 8.88 -7.16
CA ASP A 67 17.36 10.33 -7.20
C ASP A 67 16.27 11.09 -6.43
N TYR A 68 15.01 10.68 -6.59
CA TYR A 68 13.85 11.36 -6.02
C TYR A 68 13.87 11.36 -4.49
N LEU A 69 14.35 10.27 -3.89
CA LEU A 69 14.47 10.08 -2.44
C LEU A 69 15.87 10.32 -1.89
N ASN A 70 16.85 10.59 -2.77
CA ASN A 70 18.27 10.64 -2.42
C ASN A 70 18.72 9.37 -1.66
N LYS A 71 18.44 8.20 -2.25
CA LYS A 71 18.81 6.87 -1.76
C LYS A 71 19.56 6.11 -2.84
N GLU A 72 20.45 5.21 -2.46
CA GLU A 72 21.18 4.37 -3.41
C GLU A 72 20.25 3.42 -4.17
N GLN A 73 20.47 3.19 -5.47
CA GLN A 73 19.65 2.27 -6.27
C GLN A 73 19.54 0.85 -5.66
N PRO A 74 20.63 0.25 -5.12
CA PRO A 74 20.54 -1.05 -4.42
C PRO A 74 19.56 -1.07 -3.24
N GLU A 75 19.33 0.06 -2.56
CA GLU A 75 18.32 0.11 -1.50
C GLU A 75 16.91 -0.02 -2.06
N ILE A 76 16.63 0.61 -3.20
CA ILE A 76 15.34 0.52 -3.89
C ILE A 76 15.12 -0.89 -4.44
N GLU A 77 16.15 -1.49 -5.04
CA GLU A 77 16.10 -2.86 -5.55
C GLU A 77 15.83 -3.88 -4.44
N LYS A 78 16.46 -3.71 -3.28
CA LYS A 78 16.23 -4.57 -2.12
C LYS A 78 14.77 -4.57 -1.66
N LEU A 79 14.09 -3.42 -1.72
CA LEU A 79 12.67 -3.33 -1.39
C LEU A 79 11.81 -4.15 -2.36
N LEU A 80 12.14 -4.12 -3.67
CA LEU A 80 11.47 -4.95 -4.67
C LEU A 80 11.74 -6.45 -4.45
N GLN A 81 12.98 -6.81 -4.12
CA GLN A 81 13.35 -8.20 -3.81
C GLN A 81 12.63 -8.73 -2.56
N ASN A 82 12.34 -7.86 -1.60
CA ASN A 82 11.55 -8.19 -0.40
C ASN A 82 10.04 -8.27 -0.67
N GLY A 83 9.59 -8.17 -1.92
CA GLY A 83 8.20 -8.38 -2.32
C GLY A 83 7.37 -7.11 -2.44
N ALA A 84 7.96 -5.91 -2.30
CA ALA A 84 7.24 -4.68 -2.61
C ALA A 84 6.99 -4.58 -4.13
N GLU A 85 5.75 -4.26 -4.52
CA GLU A 85 5.42 -3.95 -5.91
C GLU A 85 6.00 -2.59 -6.32
N LEU A 86 6.43 -2.44 -7.58
CA LEU A 86 7.00 -1.18 -8.07
C LEU A 86 6.02 0.00 -7.96
N HIS A 87 4.75 -0.23 -8.29
CA HIS A 87 3.68 0.76 -8.09
C HIS A 87 3.52 1.20 -6.62
N THR A 88 3.68 0.26 -5.69
CA THR A 88 3.63 0.54 -4.25
C THR A 88 4.80 1.40 -3.84
N LEU A 89 6.02 1.10 -4.32
CA LEU A 89 7.20 1.93 -4.07
C LEU A 89 7.05 3.34 -4.65
N VAL A 90 6.52 3.49 -5.86
CA VAL A 90 6.26 4.80 -6.47
C VAL A 90 5.34 5.64 -5.59
N LYS A 91 4.18 5.09 -5.19
CA LYS A 91 3.23 5.81 -4.32
C LYS A 91 3.81 6.13 -2.95
N ALA A 92 4.50 5.17 -2.34
CA ALA A 92 5.13 5.36 -1.04
C ALA A 92 6.22 6.44 -1.08
N SER A 93 7.00 6.48 -2.17
CA SER A 93 8.05 7.49 -2.38
C SER A 93 7.48 8.90 -2.50
N ILE A 94 6.39 9.07 -3.26
CA ILE A 94 5.70 10.37 -3.40
C ILE A 94 5.16 10.83 -2.04
N LEU A 95 4.50 9.95 -1.28
CA LEU A 95 3.98 10.29 0.04
C LEU A 95 5.09 10.60 1.04
N SER A 96 6.19 9.85 0.99
CA SER A 96 7.39 10.09 1.80
C SER A 96 7.93 11.49 1.56
N LYS A 97 8.12 11.89 0.28
CA LYS A 97 8.65 13.22 -0.05
C LYS A 97 7.70 14.36 0.30
N LEU A 98 6.41 14.25 -0.03
CA LEU A 98 5.42 15.29 0.22
C LEU A 98 5.10 15.44 1.71
N GLY A 99 4.98 14.31 2.41
CA GLY A 99 4.72 14.27 3.86
C GLY A 99 5.96 14.53 4.71
N LYS A 100 7.16 14.54 4.12
CA LYS A 100 8.46 14.65 4.81
C LYS A 100 8.64 13.56 5.87
N VAL A 101 8.26 12.34 5.53
CA VAL A 101 8.32 11.15 6.37
C VAL A 101 9.18 10.08 5.69
N ASP A 102 9.87 9.23 6.44
CA ASP A 102 10.73 8.20 5.85
C ASP A 102 9.91 7.17 5.02
N LEU A 103 10.49 6.71 3.91
CA LEU A 103 9.85 5.72 3.03
C LEU A 103 9.45 4.45 3.79
N LYS A 104 10.29 3.96 4.71
CA LYS A 104 10.01 2.74 5.47
C LYS A 104 8.77 2.92 6.35
N GLU A 105 8.55 4.11 6.90
CA GLU A 105 7.34 4.35 7.70
C GLU A 105 6.08 4.24 6.84
N ILE A 106 6.09 4.80 5.63
CA ILE A 106 4.97 4.67 4.69
C ILE A 106 4.72 3.21 4.31
N LEU A 107 5.79 2.44 4.09
CA LEU A 107 5.69 1.01 3.77
C LEU A 107 5.15 0.21 4.95
N THR A 108 5.64 0.44 6.17
CA THR A 108 5.12 -0.21 7.40
C THR A 108 3.63 0.08 7.58
N LYS A 109 3.19 1.34 7.41
CA LYS A 109 1.75 1.69 7.45
C LYS A 109 0.95 0.91 6.41
N LYS A 110 1.48 0.76 5.19
CA LYS A 110 0.85 0.00 4.10
C LYS A 110 0.79 -1.50 4.37
N GLU A 111 1.83 -2.07 4.98
CA GLU A 111 1.91 -3.48 5.41
C GLU A 111 0.92 -3.76 6.55
N ASN A 112 0.75 -2.81 7.48
CA ASN A 112 -0.26 -2.85 8.54
C ASN A 112 -1.70 -2.66 8.07
N GLY A 113 -1.93 -2.60 6.75
CA GLY A 113 -3.26 -2.56 6.14
C GLY A 113 -3.83 -1.17 5.88
N GLN A 114 -3.12 -0.08 6.22
CA GLN A 114 -3.59 1.27 5.87
C GLN A 114 -3.60 1.47 4.35
N SER A 115 -4.61 2.17 3.84
CA SER A 115 -4.65 2.57 2.44
C SER A 115 -3.76 3.79 2.21
N PHE A 116 -3.23 3.95 0.99
CA PHE A 116 -2.49 5.16 0.62
C PHE A 116 -3.31 6.45 0.77
N LYS A 117 -4.65 6.35 0.65
CA LYS A 117 -5.55 7.49 0.86
C LYS A 117 -5.56 7.92 2.33
N ASP A 118 -5.59 6.95 3.25
CA ASP A 118 -5.60 7.22 4.69
C ASP A 118 -4.24 7.76 5.14
N ILE A 119 -3.15 7.20 4.62
CA ILE A 119 -1.79 7.70 4.87
C ILE A 119 -1.65 9.13 4.35
N ALA A 120 -2.10 9.42 3.12
CA ALA A 120 -2.07 10.78 2.58
C ALA A 120 -2.86 11.78 3.45
N LYS A 121 -4.04 11.37 3.94
CA LYS A 121 -4.87 12.17 4.84
C LYS A 121 -4.17 12.44 6.17
N GLU A 122 -3.56 11.43 6.76
CA GLU A 122 -2.77 11.54 8.00
C GLU A 122 -1.62 12.54 7.83
N LEU A 123 -0.94 12.51 6.69
CA LEU A 123 0.18 13.40 6.36
C LEU A 123 -0.25 14.78 5.82
N ASN A 124 -1.55 15.07 5.74
CA ASN A 124 -2.10 16.28 5.13
C ASN A 124 -1.62 16.52 3.67
N VAL A 125 -1.33 15.44 2.94
CA VAL A 125 -0.92 15.47 1.54
C VAL A 125 -2.16 15.47 0.64
N LYS A 126 -2.27 16.48 -0.23
CA LYS A 126 -3.42 16.61 -1.15
C LYS A 126 -3.28 15.66 -2.33
N LYS A 127 -4.43 15.22 -2.86
CA LYS A 127 -4.47 14.30 -4.02
C LYS A 127 -3.85 14.94 -5.26
N GLU A 128 -4.02 16.25 -5.42
CA GLU A 128 -3.53 17.06 -6.53
C GLU A 128 -2.00 17.09 -6.56
N ASP A 129 -1.36 17.15 -5.40
CA ASP A 129 0.10 17.11 -5.27
C ASP A 129 0.64 15.74 -5.66
N ILE A 130 -0.02 14.66 -5.20
CA ILE A 130 0.32 13.28 -5.59
C ILE A 130 0.21 13.10 -7.10
N TYR A 131 -0.89 13.59 -7.71
CA TYR A 131 -1.09 13.52 -9.15
C TYR A 131 -0.01 14.30 -9.92
N THR A 132 0.35 15.48 -9.41
CA THR A 132 1.40 16.31 -9.99
C THR A 132 2.76 15.59 -10.00
N GLU A 133 3.14 14.98 -8.87
CA GLU A 133 4.39 14.21 -8.78
C GLU A 133 4.37 12.97 -9.68
N MET A 134 3.24 12.27 -9.77
CA MET A 134 3.07 11.13 -10.66
C MET A 134 3.23 11.52 -12.14
N LYS A 135 2.66 12.67 -12.52
CA LYS A 135 2.77 13.21 -13.88
C LYS A 135 4.22 13.58 -14.21
N LYS A 136 4.91 14.28 -13.29
CA LYS A 136 6.33 14.62 -13.44
C LYS A 136 7.18 13.38 -13.66
N MET A 137 7.02 12.35 -12.81
CA MET A 137 7.75 11.08 -12.97
C MET A 137 7.51 10.46 -14.35
N LYS A 138 6.24 10.34 -14.77
CA LYS A 138 5.89 9.76 -16.07
C LYS A 138 6.52 10.53 -17.23
N GLU A 139 6.52 11.85 -17.16
CA GLU A 139 7.16 12.71 -18.17
C GLU A 139 8.68 12.55 -18.19
N THR A 140 9.32 12.41 -17.03
CA THR A 140 10.76 12.15 -16.93
C THR A 140 11.13 10.79 -17.54
N ILE A 141 10.43 9.72 -17.14
CA ILE A 141 10.66 8.35 -17.67
C ILE A 141 10.45 8.29 -19.18
N LYS A 142 9.47 9.05 -19.71
CA LYS A 142 9.20 9.10 -21.15
C LYS A 142 10.31 9.81 -21.94
N LYS A 143 11.03 10.74 -21.32
CA LYS A 143 12.08 11.57 -21.96
C LYS A 143 13.48 10.98 -21.82
N SER A 144 13.74 10.21 -20.76
CA SER A 144 14.97 9.42 -20.57
C SER A 144 15.02 8.24 -21.53
#